data_AF-A0A8C2GYS8-F1
#
_entry.id   AF-A0A8C2GYS8-F1
#
_cell.length_a   1.000
_cell.length_b   1.000
_cell.length_c   1.000
_cell.angle_alpha   90.00
_cell.angle_beta   90.00
_cell.angle_gamma   90.00
#
_symmetry.space_group_name_H-M   'P 1'
#
loop_
_entity.id
_entity.type
_entity.pdbx_description
1 polymer ?
#
loop_
_entity_poly.entity_id
_entity_poly.type
_entity_poly.pdbx_seq_one_letter_code
_entity_poly.pdbx_strand_id
1 'polypeptide(L)'
;MSPSSSADAQPAQQAICKVRTEVIEVTRSMLDRSNANFLLWPPCVEVQRCSGCCNTKTLQCVPILTHTRYLQVMKIQYVNKRPLYDKAVVSVLDHVECRCQPAPRPPQRRKSSGQRQEGREPNDDRNFHPKFTLHCHLHNSKYF
;
A
#
# COMPACT_ATOMS: atom_id res chain seq x y z
N MET A 1 -8.19 36.54 24.74
CA MET A 1 -6.94 35.76 24.73
C MET A 1 -7.31 34.32 24.42
N SER A 2 -7.06 33.87 23.19
CA SER A 2 -7.25 32.46 22.82
C SER A 2 -6.11 31.65 23.41
N PRO A 3 -6.35 30.52 24.10
CA PRO A 3 -5.25 29.70 24.60
C PRO A 3 -4.47 29.14 23.40
N SER A 4 -3.14 29.29 23.44
CA SER A 4 -2.22 28.74 22.46
C SER A 4 -2.30 27.21 22.49
N SER A 5 -2.90 26.62 21.46
CA SER A 5 -3.13 25.19 21.26
C SER A 5 -1.88 24.31 21.19
N SER A 6 -0.68 24.90 21.29
CA SER A 6 0.62 24.22 21.21
C SER A 6 1.12 23.67 22.55
N ALA A 7 0.55 24.09 23.68
CA ALA A 7 1.06 23.74 25.00
C ALA A 7 0.81 22.26 25.41
N ASP A 8 -0.06 21.54 24.70
CA ASP A 8 -0.43 20.15 24.98
C ASP A 8 -0.08 19.17 23.83
N ALA A 9 0.75 19.61 22.89
CA ALA A 9 1.08 18.80 21.72
C ALA A 9 1.96 17.59 22.10
N GLN A 10 1.46 16.38 21.84
CA GLN A 10 2.22 15.15 22.00
C GLN A 10 3.25 14.98 20.87
N PRO A 11 4.44 14.41 21.13
CA PRO A 11 5.40 14.08 20.09
C PRO A 11 4.82 13.09 19.07
N ALA A 12 5.07 13.33 17.79
CA ALA A 12 4.66 12.40 16.73
C ALA A 12 5.47 11.10 16.79
N GLN A 13 4.78 9.96 16.71
CA GLN A 13 5.40 8.64 16.66
C GLN A 13 5.48 8.13 15.21
N GLN A 14 6.66 7.66 14.79
CA GLN A 14 6.84 7.09 13.45
C GLN A 14 6.01 5.80 13.28
N ALA A 15 5.30 5.72 12.16
CA ALA A 15 4.68 4.48 11.72
C ALA A 15 5.75 3.51 11.18
N ILE A 16 6.31 2.67 12.05
CA ILE A 16 7.32 1.67 11.65
C ILE A 16 6.77 0.66 10.63
N CYS A 17 7.67 0.09 9.80
CA CYS A 17 7.33 -0.98 8.86
C CYS A 17 6.86 -2.23 9.60
N LYS A 18 5.57 -2.56 9.48
CA LYS A 18 4.96 -3.76 10.10
C LYS A 18 3.66 -4.15 9.40
N VAL A 19 3.16 -5.33 9.71
CA VAL A 19 1.83 -5.79 9.30
C VAL A 19 0.77 -4.96 10.02
N ARG A 20 -0.24 -4.49 9.27
CA ARG A 20 -1.44 -3.84 9.78
C ARG A 20 -2.66 -4.42 9.08
N THR A 21 -3.79 -4.35 9.78
CA THR A 21 -5.09 -4.70 9.22
C THR A 21 -5.58 -3.58 8.32
N GLU A 22 -6.01 -3.95 7.12
CA GLU A 22 -6.62 -3.07 6.13
C GLU A 22 -7.93 -3.68 5.64
N VAL A 23 -8.84 -2.83 5.18
CA VAL A 23 -10.11 -3.25 4.57
C VAL A 23 -9.95 -3.21 3.05
N ILE A 24 -10.28 -4.33 2.39
CA ILE A 24 -10.36 -4.41 0.93
C ILE A 24 -11.77 -4.73 0.47
N GLU A 25 -12.11 -4.25 -0.72
CA GLU A 25 -13.34 -4.62 -1.40
C GLU A 25 -13.26 -6.06 -1.91
N VAL A 26 -14.34 -6.82 -1.71
CA VAL A 26 -14.57 -8.12 -2.31
C VAL A 26 -15.12 -7.91 -3.71
N THR A 27 -14.23 -7.96 -4.69
CA THR A 27 -14.59 -7.68 -6.09
C THR A 27 -15.03 -8.96 -6.82
N ARG A 28 -15.86 -8.80 -7.85
CA ARG A 28 -16.31 -9.92 -8.71
C ARG A 28 -15.15 -10.69 -9.33
N SER A 29 -14.08 -9.99 -9.69
CA SER A 29 -12.87 -10.55 -10.31
C SER A 29 -12.09 -11.51 -9.40
N MET A 30 -12.36 -11.49 -8.08
CA MET A 30 -11.80 -12.46 -7.13
C MET A 30 -12.45 -13.84 -7.25
N LEU A 31 -13.66 -13.92 -7.83
CA LEU A 31 -14.37 -15.18 -8.09
C LEU A 31 -14.34 -15.54 -9.58
N ASP A 32 -14.84 -14.64 -10.44
CA ASP A 32 -14.94 -14.85 -11.87
C ASP A 32 -14.79 -13.51 -12.60
N ARG A 33 -13.81 -13.42 -13.52
CA ARG A 33 -13.57 -12.22 -14.33
C ARG A 33 -14.51 -12.10 -15.52
N SER A 34 -15.14 -13.19 -15.94
CA SER A 34 -15.92 -13.28 -17.18
C SER A 34 -17.41 -12.99 -16.99
N ASN A 35 -17.93 -13.17 -15.78
CA ASN A 35 -19.34 -13.00 -15.47
C ASN A 35 -19.58 -11.78 -14.55
N ALA A 36 -20.50 -10.89 -14.95
CA ALA A 36 -20.86 -9.70 -14.18
C ALA A 36 -22.24 -9.79 -13.50
N ASN A 37 -22.95 -10.91 -13.64
CA ASN A 37 -24.38 -11.05 -13.30
C ASN A 37 -24.63 -11.49 -11.86
N PHE A 38 -23.71 -11.18 -10.94
CA PHE A 38 -23.85 -11.51 -9.52
C PHE A 38 -23.29 -10.41 -8.61
N LEU A 39 -23.69 -10.48 -7.35
CA LEU A 39 -23.14 -9.69 -6.24
C LEU A 39 -22.50 -10.63 -5.23
N LEU A 40 -21.55 -10.10 -4.45
CA LEU A 40 -20.90 -10.83 -3.37
C LEU A 40 -21.19 -10.13 -2.04
N TRP A 41 -21.43 -10.92 -0.99
CA TRP A 41 -21.64 -10.43 0.37
C TRP A 41 -20.79 -11.21 1.38
N PRO A 42 -20.09 -10.54 2.32
CA PRO A 42 -20.00 -9.08 2.50
C PRO A 42 -19.21 -8.38 1.38
N PRO A 43 -19.40 -7.06 1.17
CA PRO A 43 -18.71 -6.31 0.10
C PRO A 43 -17.26 -5.97 0.45
N CYS A 44 -16.87 -6.06 1.72
CA CYS A 44 -15.52 -5.76 2.19
C CYS A 44 -15.07 -6.80 3.23
N VAL A 45 -13.76 -7.04 3.30
CA VAL A 45 -13.13 -7.95 4.25
C VAL A 45 -11.81 -7.37 4.76
N GLU A 46 -11.40 -7.82 5.95
CA GLU A 46 -10.11 -7.48 6.53
C GLU A 46 -8.99 -8.37 5.95
N VAL A 47 -7.87 -7.73 5.62
CA VAL A 47 -6.62 -8.36 5.18
C VAL A 47 -5.44 -7.79 5.94
N GLN A 48 -4.36 -8.56 5.99
CA GLN A 48 -3.10 -8.14 6.59
C GLN A 48 -2.17 -7.61 5.50
N ARG A 49 -1.70 -6.37 5.63
CA ARG A 49 -0.79 -5.72 4.67
C ARG A 49 0.38 -5.05 5.36
N CYS A 50 1.50 -5.01 4.65
CA CYS A 50 2.71 -4.31 5.09
C CYS A 50 2.53 -2.83 4.79
N SER A 51 2.68 -2.01 5.82
CA SER A 51 2.62 -0.55 5.72
C SER A 51 3.62 0.09 6.69
N GLY A 52 3.78 1.40 6.56
CA GLY A 52 4.70 2.20 7.38
C GLY A 52 5.94 2.62 6.61
N CYS A 53 6.90 3.16 7.34
CA CYS A 53 8.04 3.87 6.78
C CYS A 53 9.36 3.28 7.27
N CYS A 54 10.34 3.20 6.36
CA CYS A 54 11.73 2.84 6.65
C CYS A 54 12.56 4.09 6.90
N ASN A 55 13.68 3.96 7.62
CA ASN A 55 14.52 5.10 8.04
C ASN A 55 15.23 5.83 6.89
N THR A 56 15.35 5.21 5.71
CA THR A 56 16.00 5.81 4.53
C THR A 56 15.13 5.71 3.28
N LYS A 57 15.25 6.69 2.37
CA LYS A 57 14.57 6.69 1.06
C LYS A 57 14.90 5.49 0.17
N THR A 58 16.07 4.89 0.39
CA THR A 58 16.58 3.78 -0.41
C THR A 58 15.94 2.45 -0.04
N LEU A 59 15.20 2.40 1.07
CA LEU A 59 14.51 1.21 1.55
C LEU A 59 13.00 1.33 1.35
N GLN A 60 12.36 0.21 1.06
CA GLN A 60 10.92 0.06 0.94
C GLN A 60 10.42 -0.98 1.92
N CYS A 61 9.29 -0.71 2.56
CA CYS A 61 8.61 -1.67 3.43
C CYS A 61 7.87 -2.69 2.55
N VAL A 62 8.33 -3.94 2.55
CA VAL A 62 7.81 -5.00 1.68
C VAL A 62 7.50 -6.27 2.48
N PRO A 63 6.52 -7.09 2.06
CA PRO A 63 6.31 -8.40 2.65
C PRO A 63 7.47 -9.33 2.32
N ILE A 64 7.90 -10.11 3.31
CA ILE A 64 8.88 -11.19 3.12
C ILE A 64 8.27 -12.58 3.32
N LEU A 65 7.08 -12.65 3.92
CA LEU A 65 6.27 -13.85 4.02
C LEU A 65 4.81 -13.47 3.76
N THR A 66 4.14 -14.27 2.94
CA THR A 66 2.72 -14.10 2.62
C THR A 66 1.95 -15.39 2.84
N HIS A 67 0.64 -15.27 3.04
CA HIS A 67 -0.26 -16.39 3.20
C HIS A 67 -1.56 -16.14 2.45
N THR A 68 -2.01 -17.12 1.67
CA THR A 68 -3.30 -17.06 0.99
C THR A 68 -4.37 -17.65 1.89
N ARG A 69 -5.38 -16.85 2.25
CA ARG A 69 -6.58 -17.32 2.95
C ARG A 69 -7.76 -17.42 2.01
N TYR A 70 -8.58 -18.44 2.22
CA TYR A 70 -9.83 -18.65 1.49
C TYR A 70 -11.01 -18.21 2.34
N LEU A 71 -11.87 -17.38 1.78
CA LEU A 71 -13.05 -16.84 2.45
C LEU A 71 -14.31 -17.34 1.75
N GLN A 72 -15.24 -17.86 2.53
CA GLN A 72 -16.58 -18.17 2.02
C GLN A 72 -17.42 -16.90 2.01
N VAL A 73 -17.95 -16.54 0.85
CA VAL A 73 -18.84 -15.40 0.64
C VAL A 73 -20.17 -15.87 0.07
N MET A 74 -21.20 -15.04 0.20
CA MET A 74 -22.50 -15.30 -0.39
C MET A 74 -22.55 -14.68 -1.80
N LYS A 75 -22.86 -15.48 -2.80
CA LYS A 75 -23.10 -15.07 -4.18
C LYS A 75 -24.61 -14.86 -4.36
N ILE A 76 -24.98 -13.67 -4.82
CA ILE A 76 -26.37 -13.28 -5.06
C ILE A 76 -26.57 -13.09 -6.56
N GLN A 77 -27.44 -13.88 -7.16
CA GLN A 77 -27.83 -13.78 -8.57
C GLN A 77 -29.31 -13.39 -8.66
N TYR A 78 -29.69 -12.57 -9.63
CA TYR A 78 -31.10 -12.21 -9.84
C TYR A 78 -31.65 -12.97 -11.05
N VAL A 79 -32.59 -13.87 -10.81
CA VAL A 79 -33.30 -14.64 -11.84
C VAL A 79 -34.79 -14.35 -11.71
N ASN A 80 -35.44 -13.91 -12.79
CA ASN A 80 -36.87 -13.56 -12.78
C ASN A 80 -37.26 -12.59 -11.64
N LYS A 81 -36.44 -11.56 -11.40
CA LYS A 81 -36.57 -10.56 -10.30
C LYS A 81 -36.53 -11.15 -8.88
N ARG A 82 -36.11 -12.40 -8.70
CA ARG A 82 -35.91 -13.02 -7.40
C ARG A 82 -34.43 -13.27 -7.13
N PRO A 83 -33.92 -13.00 -5.92
CA PRO A 83 -32.55 -13.31 -5.57
C PRO A 83 -32.39 -14.83 -5.36
N LEU A 84 -31.34 -15.39 -5.96
CA LEU A 84 -30.81 -16.73 -5.71
C LEU A 84 -29.51 -16.58 -4.93
N TYR A 85 -29.40 -17.36 -3.86
CA TYR A 85 -28.27 -17.30 -2.93
C TYR A 85 -27.46 -18.59 -3.02
N ASP A 86 -26.18 -18.44 -3.36
CA ASP A 86 -25.21 -19.54 -3.40
C ASP A 86 -24.00 -19.21 -2.51
N LYS A 87 -23.22 -20.23 -2.16
CA LYS A 87 -21.91 -20.05 -1.53
C LYS A 87 -20.83 -19.98 -2.61
N ALA A 88 -19.89 -19.07 -2.43
CA ALA A 88 -18.70 -18.96 -3.27
C ALA A 88 -17.45 -18.83 -2.38
N VAL A 89 -16.31 -19.20 -2.93
CA VAL A 89 -15.02 -19.07 -2.25
C VAL A 89 -14.18 -18.06 -3.01
N VAL A 90 -13.72 -17.02 -2.31
CA VAL A 90 -12.73 -16.06 -2.81
C VAL A 90 -11.42 -16.24 -2.06
N SER A 91 -10.31 -15.78 -2.64
CA SER A 91 -9.01 -15.80 -1.98
C SER A 91 -8.51 -14.38 -1.69
N VAL A 92 -7.87 -14.22 -0.54
CA VAL A 92 -7.16 -12.99 -0.16
C VAL A 92 -5.71 -13.31 0.14
N LEU A 93 -4.81 -12.40 -0.22
CA LEU A 93 -3.38 -12.49 0.08
C LEU A 93 -3.05 -11.62 1.29
N ASP A 94 -2.63 -12.26 2.36
CA ASP A 94 -2.16 -11.62 3.58
C ASP A 94 -0.64 -11.57 3.63
N HIS A 95 -0.13 -10.48 4.18
CA HIS A 95 1.27 -10.33 4.55
C HIS A 95 1.44 -10.81 6.00
N VAL A 96 2.40 -11.70 6.22
CA VAL A 96 2.66 -12.32 7.53
C VAL A 96 3.87 -11.66 8.22
N GLU A 97 4.91 -11.33 7.45
CA GLU A 97 6.10 -10.64 7.95
C GLU A 97 6.54 -9.55 6.96
N CYS A 98 7.00 -8.41 7.48
CA CYS A 98 7.45 -7.26 6.70
C CYS A 98 8.91 -6.90 7.03
N ARG A 99 9.68 -6.47 6.03
CA ARG A 99 11.01 -5.89 6.25
C ARG A 99 11.27 -4.70 5.33
N CYS A 100 12.20 -3.84 5.76
CA CYS A 100 12.76 -2.79 4.92
C CYS A 100 13.84 -3.39 4.01
N GLN A 101 13.61 -3.39 2.70
CA GLN A 101 14.56 -3.89 1.70
C GLN A 101 14.94 -2.79 0.71
N PRO A 102 16.15 -2.83 0.10
CA PRO A 102 16.53 -1.87 -0.94
C PRO A 102 15.50 -1.84 -2.07
N ALA A 103 15.06 -0.64 -2.45
CA ALA A 103 14.16 -0.46 -3.59
C ALA A 103 14.80 -1.06 -4.85
N PRO A 104 14.03 -1.74 -5.72
CA PRO A 104 14.53 -2.16 -7.03
C PRO A 104 15.10 -0.95 -7.76
N ARG A 105 16.35 -1.05 -8.25
CA ARG A 105 16.94 0.04 -9.02
C ARG A 105 16.10 0.22 -10.28
N PRO A 106 15.64 1.45 -10.61
CA PRO A 106 15.02 1.67 -11.90
C PRO A 106 16.02 1.26 -12.99
N PRO A 107 15.57 0.63 -14.09
CA PRO A 107 16.46 0.27 -15.18
C PRO A 107 17.18 1.54 -15.64
N GLN A 108 18.52 1.54 -15.53
CA GLN A 108 19.32 2.66 -16.01
C GLN A 108 19.08 2.78 -17.51
N ARG A 109 18.37 3.84 -17.94
CA ARG A 109 18.38 4.27 -19.33
C ARG A 109 19.84 4.46 -19.72
N ARG A 110 20.37 3.61 -20.60
CA ARG A 110 21.69 3.79 -21.21
C ARG A 110 21.67 5.14 -21.93
N LYS A 111 22.25 6.19 -21.31
CA LYS A 111 22.55 7.43 -22.02
C LYS A 111 23.69 7.11 -22.99
N SER A 112 23.37 6.98 -24.27
CA SER A 112 24.37 6.98 -25.33
C SER A 112 25.15 8.29 -25.25
N SER A 113 26.47 8.15 -25.20
CA SER A 113 27.47 9.21 -25.21
C SER A 113 27.23 10.24 -26.32
N GLY A 114 27.10 11.52 -25.94
CA GLY A 114 27.03 12.66 -26.86
C GLY A 114 27.39 13.98 -26.15
N GLN A 115 28.67 14.35 -26.25
CA GLN A 115 29.34 15.67 -26.19
C GLN A 115 28.96 16.78 -25.15
N ARG A 116 29.99 17.12 -24.33
CA ARG A 116 30.55 18.44 -23.94
C ARG A 116 29.63 19.68 -23.84
N GLN A 117 29.58 20.29 -22.65
CA GLN A 117 30.13 21.64 -22.38
C GLN A 117 30.14 21.99 -20.87
N GLU A 118 31.08 22.86 -20.53
CA GLU A 118 31.61 23.26 -19.23
C GLU A 118 30.76 24.37 -18.58
N GLY A 119 30.62 24.35 -17.24
CA GLY A 119 29.92 25.40 -16.49
C GLY A 119 30.18 25.26 -14.98
N ARG A 120 30.80 26.29 -14.42
CA ARG A 120 31.47 26.36 -13.11
C ARG A 120 30.51 26.90 -12.02
N GLU A 121 30.38 26.15 -10.91
CA GLU A 121 30.17 26.56 -9.49
C GLU A 121 28.90 27.43 -9.13
N PRO A 122 28.25 27.28 -7.95
CA PRO A 122 28.92 27.40 -6.65
C PRO A 122 28.52 26.40 -5.55
N ASN A 123 29.52 26.20 -4.69
CA ASN A 123 29.51 25.58 -3.38
C ASN A 123 28.47 26.25 -2.45
N ASP A 124 27.44 25.50 -2.01
CA ASP A 124 26.56 25.90 -0.90
C ASP A 124 26.71 24.87 0.24
N ASP A 125 27.70 25.11 1.08
CA ASP A 125 27.86 24.48 2.39
C ASP A 125 27.03 25.28 3.40
N ARG A 126 25.75 24.93 3.58
CA ARG A 126 24.93 25.40 4.71
C ARG A 126 23.62 24.62 4.93
N ASN A 127 23.72 23.31 5.16
CA ASN A 127 22.92 22.55 6.14
C ASN A 127 23.07 21.05 5.89
N PHE A 128 23.98 20.40 6.61
CA PHE A 128 23.91 18.96 6.81
C PHE A 128 22.81 18.65 7.85
N HIS A 129 21.56 18.95 7.51
CA HIS A 129 20.46 18.16 8.04
C HIS A 129 20.55 16.83 7.32
N PRO A 130 20.79 15.69 8.00
CA PRO A 130 20.60 14.41 7.35
C PRO A 130 19.13 14.39 6.94
N LYS A 131 18.85 14.57 5.64
CA LYS A 131 17.53 14.38 5.07
C LYS A 131 17.26 12.88 5.10
N PHE A 132 17.04 12.34 6.31
CA PHE A 132 16.28 11.11 6.54
C PHE A 132 14.87 11.40 6.05
N THR A 133 14.72 11.52 4.74
CA THR A 133 13.40 11.58 4.19
C THR A 133 12.97 10.13 4.11
N LEU A 134 11.97 9.78 4.90
CA LEU A 134 11.48 8.43 5.00
C LEU A 134 10.72 8.10 3.70
N HIS A 135 10.86 6.87 3.21
CA HIS A 135 9.96 6.38 2.18
C HIS A 135 8.82 5.62 2.85
N CYS A 136 7.60 6.07 2.61
CA CYS A 136 6.40 5.48 3.18
C CYS A 136 5.66 4.70 2.10
N HIS A 137 5.48 3.40 2.33
CA HIS A 137 4.61 2.60 1.49
C HIS A 137 3.19 2.69 2.05
N LEU A 138 2.40 3.57 1.44
CA LEU A 138 0.96 3.65 1.69
C LEU A 138 0.28 2.72 0.69
N HIS A 139 -0.28 1.62 1.19
CA HIS A 139 -1.19 0.84 0.35
C HIS A 139 -2.46 1.67 0.14
N ASN A 140 -2.80 1.89 -1.12
CA ASN A 140 -3.98 2.65 -1.52
C ASN A 140 -5.22 1.84 -1.13
N SER A 141 -5.72 2.00 0.10
CA SER A 141 -7.15 1.89 0.31
C SER A 141 -7.76 3.08 -0.43
N LYS A 142 -8.20 2.86 -1.67
CA LYS A 142 -9.24 3.70 -2.25
C LYS A 142 -10.47 3.52 -1.35
N TYR A 143 -10.58 4.37 -0.33
CA TYR A 143 -11.83 4.54 0.38
C TYR A 143 -12.79 5.25 -0.58
N PHE A 144 -14.04 4.77 -0.62
CA PHE A 144 -15.15 5.35 -1.38
C PHE A 144 -15.36 6.84 -1.07
#